data_AF-A0A1H8F4U4-F1
#
_entry.id   AF-A0A1H8F4U4-F1
#
_cell.length_a   1.000
_cell.length_b   1.000
_cell.length_c   1.000
_cell.angle_alpha   90.00
_cell.angle_beta   90.00
_cell.angle_gamma   90.00
#
_symmetry.space_group_name_H-M   'P 1'
#
loop_
_entity.id
_entity.type
_entity.pdbx_description
1 polymer ?
#
loop_
_entity_poly.entity_id
_entity_poly.type
_entity_poly.pdbx_seq_one_letter_code
_entity_poly.pdbx_strand_id
1 'polypeptide(L)'
;MTTESDITPSAADRHHPMLKLALELGPLLIFFFANLRGPWLVERFPALSELGGPLFVATALFMAATVISLIVSKVVLRHLPIMPFVSGIVVVIFGSLSIYLQNETFIKMKPTIVNALFGVALLGGLAFGKSLLGYVFNAAFQLDVEGWRKLTIRWGIFFLFLAVLNEVVWRNFSDDFWVAFKVWGTMPITIIFTLAQMPLIMKHTVTPAGEIEN
;
A
#
# COMPACT_ATOMS: atom_id res chain seq x y z
N MET A 1 21.31 9.27 -7.48
CA MET A 1 22.05 8.26 -8.26
C MET A 1 21.19 7.04 -8.37
N THR A 2 20.60 6.82 -9.54
CA THR A 2 19.91 5.60 -9.93
C THR A 2 20.97 4.49 -10.00
N THR A 3 20.95 3.56 -9.07
CA THR A 3 21.76 2.36 -9.21
C THR A 3 21.06 1.49 -10.27
N GLU A 4 21.76 1.25 -11.37
CA GLU A 4 21.39 0.46 -12.55
C GLU A 4 20.86 -0.96 -12.22
N SER A 5 20.96 -1.37 -10.96
CA SER A 5 20.48 -2.63 -10.40
C SER A 5 18.96 -2.74 -10.26
N ASP A 6 18.21 -1.64 -10.34
CA ASP A 6 16.75 -1.66 -10.10
C ASP A 6 15.90 -2.01 -11.35
N ILE A 7 16.49 -1.91 -12.55
CA ILE A 7 15.85 -2.22 -13.84
C ILE A 7 16.48 -3.43 -14.55
N THR A 8 17.65 -3.86 -14.08
CA THR A 8 18.39 -4.99 -14.67
C THR A 8 18.21 -6.20 -13.77
N PRO A 9 17.61 -7.31 -14.25
CA PRO A 9 17.55 -8.55 -13.48
C PRO A 9 18.96 -8.90 -13.01
N SER A 10 19.14 -9.05 -11.70
CA SER A 10 20.39 -9.52 -11.11
C SER A 10 20.78 -10.86 -11.74
N ALA A 11 22.07 -11.21 -11.79
CA ALA A 11 22.48 -12.54 -12.27
C ALA A 11 21.77 -13.67 -11.50
N ALA A 12 21.38 -13.43 -10.24
CA ALA A 12 20.54 -14.34 -9.44
C ALA A 12 19.09 -14.47 -9.95
N ASP A 13 18.50 -13.41 -10.53
CA ASP A 13 17.14 -13.42 -11.09
C ASP A 13 17.02 -14.28 -12.35
N ARG A 14 18.11 -14.45 -13.10
CA ARG A 14 18.15 -15.26 -14.32
C ARG A 14 18.14 -16.76 -14.05
N HIS A 15 18.53 -17.21 -12.85
CA HIS A 15 18.69 -18.64 -12.58
C HIS A 15 17.40 -19.37 -12.15
N HIS A 16 16.38 -18.67 -11.63
CA HIS A 16 15.12 -19.31 -11.21
C HIS A 16 13.84 -18.48 -11.49
N PRO A 17 13.48 -18.24 -12.77
CA PRO A 17 12.28 -17.49 -13.14
C PRO A 17 10.99 -18.10 -12.55
N MET A 18 10.92 -19.43 -12.46
CA MET A 18 9.76 -20.12 -11.85
C MET A 18 9.68 -19.91 -10.33
N LEU A 19 10.82 -19.78 -9.63
CA LEU A 19 10.82 -19.51 -8.19
C LEU A 19 10.33 -18.09 -7.92
N LYS A 20 10.76 -17.11 -8.71
CA LYS A 20 10.26 -15.73 -8.62
C LYS A 20 8.75 -15.68 -8.85
N LEU A 21 8.26 -16.33 -9.90
CA LEU A 21 6.84 -16.44 -10.20
C LEU A 21 6.06 -17.10 -9.05
N ALA A 22 6.58 -18.19 -8.50
CA ALA A 22 5.97 -18.89 -7.37
C ALA A 22 5.93 -18.03 -6.09
N LEU A 23 6.95 -17.20 -5.85
CA LEU A 23 6.99 -16.28 -4.71
C LEU A 23 6.02 -15.10 -4.89
N GLU A 24 5.85 -14.59 -6.11
CA GLU A 24 4.91 -13.49 -6.41
C GLU A 24 3.45 -13.97 -6.44
N LEU A 25 3.17 -15.12 -7.05
CA LEU A 25 1.81 -15.68 -7.16
C LEU A 25 1.41 -16.55 -5.97
N GLY A 26 2.37 -17.11 -5.24
CA GLY A 26 2.12 -18.04 -4.13
C GLY A 26 1.16 -17.50 -3.07
N PRO A 27 1.38 -16.29 -2.54
CA PRO A 27 0.44 -15.67 -1.61
C PRO A 27 -0.96 -15.54 -2.19
N LEU A 28 -1.07 -15.09 -3.45
CA LEU A 28 -2.36 -14.92 -4.12
C LEU A 28 -3.10 -16.26 -4.27
N LEU A 29 -2.39 -17.33 -4.64
CA LEU A 29 -2.95 -18.68 -4.74
C LEU A 29 -3.45 -19.18 -3.37
N ILE A 30 -2.68 -18.92 -2.30
CA ILE A 30 -3.08 -19.26 -0.93
C ILE A 30 -4.34 -18.48 -0.53
N PHE A 31 -4.43 -17.20 -0.87
CA PHE A 31 -5.63 -16.40 -0.63
C PHE A 31 -6.86 -17.00 -1.31
N PHE A 32 -6.78 -17.27 -2.62
CA PHE A 32 -7.90 -17.84 -3.37
C PHE A 32 -8.30 -19.21 -2.85
N PHE A 33 -7.32 -20.07 -2.55
CA PHE A 33 -7.58 -21.38 -1.95
C PHE A 33 -8.31 -21.26 -0.61
N ALA A 34 -7.82 -20.40 0.28
CA ALA A 34 -8.41 -20.18 1.60
C ALA A 34 -9.81 -19.54 1.51
N ASN A 35 -10.04 -18.64 0.55
CA ASN A 35 -11.34 -18.03 0.34
C ASN A 35 -12.37 -19.05 -0.18
N LEU A 36 -11.98 -19.90 -1.15
CA LEU A 36 -12.86 -20.92 -1.74
C LEU A 36 -13.11 -22.11 -0.79
N ARG A 37 -12.12 -22.47 0.04
CA ARG A 37 -12.19 -23.60 0.98
C ARG A 37 -12.34 -23.16 2.44
N GLY A 38 -12.73 -21.91 2.67
CA GLY A 38 -12.82 -21.34 4.02
C GLY A 38 -13.65 -22.17 5.01
N PRO A 39 -14.85 -22.68 4.65
CA PRO A 39 -15.64 -23.53 5.54
C PRO A 39 -14.89 -24.79 5.97
N TRP A 40 -14.27 -25.49 5.02
CA TRP A 40 -13.47 -26.68 5.28
C TRP A 40 -12.23 -26.39 6.15
N LEU A 41 -11.58 -25.23 5.95
CA LEU A 41 -10.45 -24.78 6.77
C LEU A 41 -10.86 -24.55 8.22
N VAL A 42 -12.00 -23.90 8.44
CA VAL A 42 -12.53 -23.58 9.78
C VAL A 42 -12.96 -24.84 10.52
N GLU A 43 -13.56 -25.81 9.82
CA GLU A 43 -13.88 -27.13 10.39
C GLU A 43 -12.60 -27.89 10.80
N ARG A 44 -11.55 -27.83 9.99
CA ARG A 44 -10.29 -28.56 10.22
C ARG A 44 -9.40 -27.92 11.28
N PHE A 45 -9.46 -26.60 11.41
CA PHE A 45 -8.70 -25.78 12.35
C PHE A 45 -9.64 -24.80 13.07
N PRO A 46 -10.25 -25.21 14.19
CA PRO A 46 -11.23 -24.39 14.92
C PRO A 46 -10.67 -23.03 15.37
N ALA A 47 -9.36 -22.92 15.62
CA ALA A 47 -8.72 -21.65 15.94
C ALA A 47 -8.91 -20.55 14.87
N LEU A 48 -9.16 -20.94 13.61
CA LEU A 48 -9.43 -19.99 12.53
C LEU A 48 -10.84 -19.37 12.60
N SER A 49 -11.80 -19.97 13.33
CA SER A 49 -13.14 -19.39 13.49
C SER A 49 -13.12 -18.10 14.28
N GLU A 50 -12.14 -17.90 15.16
CA GLU A 50 -11.96 -16.69 15.96
C GLU A 50 -11.67 -15.45 15.11
N LEU A 51 -11.25 -15.62 13.85
CA LEU A 51 -10.97 -14.53 12.92
C LEU A 51 -12.23 -13.88 12.33
N GLY A 52 -13.44 -14.40 12.60
CA GLY A 52 -14.72 -13.79 12.22
C GLY A 52 -15.23 -14.12 10.82
N GLY A 53 -14.67 -15.15 10.16
CA GLY A 53 -15.26 -15.76 8.96
C GLY A 53 -14.25 -16.12 7.85
N PRO A 54 -14.72 -16.83 6.78
CA PRO A 54 -13.89 -17.33 5.69
C PRO A 54 -12.98 -16.29 5.02
N LEU A 55 -13.50 -15.08 4.81
CA LEU A 55 -12.75 -13.99 4.17
C LEU A 55 -11.61 -13.45 5.05
N PHE A 56 -11.83 -13.37 6.37
CA PHE A 56 -10.81 -12.94 7.32
C PHE A 56 -9.72 -14.01 7.47
N VAL A 57 -10.10 -15.28 7.46
CA VAL A 57 -9.18 -16.42 7.42
C VAL A 57 -8.33 -16.38 6.15
N ALA A 58 -8.94 -16.15 4.99
CA ALA A 58 -8.22 -16.01 3.73
C ALA A 58 -7.23 -14.83 3.75
N THR A 59 -7.65 -13.70 4.32
CA THR A 59 -6.80 -12.50 4.48
C THR A 59 -5.64 -12.77 5.43
N ALA A 60 -5.85 -13.48 6.55
CA ALA A 60 -4.81 -13.85 7.50
C ALA A 60 -3.75 -14.74 6.85
N LEU A 61 -4.19 -15.77 6.12
CA LEU A 61 -3.32 -16.70 5.41
C LEU A 61 -2.56 -16.02 4.27
N PHE A 62 -3.21 -15.10 3.55
CA PHE A 62 -2.56 -14.29 2.53
C PHE A 62 -1.44 -13.43 3.10
N MET A 63 -1.68 -12.75 4.22
CA MET A 63 -0.65 -11.97 4.91
C MET A 63 0.52 -12.84 5.35
N ALA A 64 0.23 -13.97 6.01
CA ALA A 64 1.26 -14.90 6.47
C ALA A 64 2.09 -15.42 5.28
N ALA A 65 1.43 -15.82 4.19
CA ALA A 65 2.08 -16.28 2.98
C ALA A 65 2.93 -15.18 2.32
N THR A 66 2.46 -13.93 2.31
CA THR A 66 3.20 -12.78 1.79
C THR A 66 4.47 -12.53 2.59
N VAL A 67 4.39 -12.56 3.92
CA VAL A 67 5.56 -12.42 4.80
C VAL A 67 6.56 -13.55 4.59
N ILE A 68 6.09 -14.80 4.54
CA ILE A 68 6.93 -15.97 4.29
C ILE A 68 7.60 -15.87 2.92
N SER A 69 6.86 -15.49 1.88
CA SER A 69 7.39 -15.30 0.53
C SER A 69 8.52 -14.26 0.51
N LEU A 70 8.36 -13.13 1.20
CA LEU A 70 9.40 -12.11 1.31
C LEU A 70 10.64 -12.60 2.09
N ILE A 71 10.45 -13.38 3.15
CA ILE A 71 11.56 -13.97 3.93
C ILE A 71 12.33 -14.97 3.06
N VAL A 72 11.63 -15.88 2.39
CA VAL A 72 12.23 -16.88 1.50
C VAL A 72 12.93 -16.20 0.34
N SER A 73 12.32 -15.17 -0.25
CA SER A 73 12.92 -14.35 -1.30
C SER A 73 14.25 -13.76 -0.82
N LYS A 74 14.28 -13.12 0.37
CA LYS A 74 15.52 -12.56 0.95
C LYS A 74 16.61 -13.62 1.20
N VAL A 75 16.24 -14.80 1.68
CA VAL A 75 17.21 -15.86 2.03
C VAL A 75 17.76 -16.54 0.77
N VAL A 76 16.91 -16.84 -0.20
CA VAL A 76 17.27 -17.61 -1.40
C VAL A 76 17.86 -16.72 -2.49
N LEU A 77 17.23 -15.58 -2.79
CA LEU A 77 17.68 -14.64 -3.82
C LEU A 77 18.77 -13.69 -3.30
N ARG A 78 19.04 -13.68 -1.98
CA ARG A 78 19.98 -12.78 -1.29
C ARG A 78 19.74 -11.28 -1.50
N HIS A 79 18.63 -10.93 -2.15
CA HIS A 79 18.18 -9.56 -2.36
C HIS A 79 16.70 -9.46 -2.03
N LEU A 80 16.25 -8.27 -1.64
CA LEU A 80 14.85 -7.99 -1.38
C LEU A 80 14.25 -7.32 -2.62
N PRO A 81 13.33 -7.98 -3.33
CA PRO A 81 12.67 -7.36 -4.47
C PRO A 81 11.77 -6.23 -3.93
N ILE A 82 12.13 -4.98 -4.25
CA ILE A 82 11.54 -3.77 -3.66
C ILE A 82 10.02 -3.73 -3.90
N MET A 83 9.57 -4.10 -5.10
CA MET A 83 8.15 -4.08 -5.47
C MET A 83 7.28 -5.04 -4.62
N PRO A 84 7.59 -6.35 -4.53
CA PRO A 84 6.94 -7.25 -3.58
C PRO A 84 7.08 -6.82 -2.13
N PHE A 85 8.23 -6.27 -1.73
CA PHE A 85 8.46 -5.85 -0.34
C PHE A 85 7.53 -4.69 0.08
N VAL A 86 7.44 -3.63 -0.74
CA VAL A 86 6.53 -2.51 -0.49
C VAL A 86 5.08 -3.00 -0.49
N SER A 87 4.71 -3.84 -1.45
CA SER A 87 3.36 -4.42 -1.52
C SER A 87 3.05 -5.29 -0.30
N GLY A 88 4.01 -6.07 0.18
CA GLY A 88 3.84 -6.92 1.35
C GLY A 88 3.68 -6.13 2.64
N ILE A 89 4.39 -5.00 2.80
CA ILE A 89 4.16 -4.08 3.91
C ILE A 89 2.71 -3.57 3.88
N VAL A 90 2.23 -3.14 2.71
CA VAL A 90 0.85 -2.68 2.54
C VAL A 90 -0.14 -3.80 2.87
N VAL A 91 0.06 -5.01 2.35
CA VAL A 91 -0.79 -6.18 2.63
C VAL A 91 -0.84 -6.50 4.12
N VAL A 92 0.30 -6.53 4.80
CA VAL A 92 0.35 -6.81 6.24
C VAL A 92 -0.38 -5.73 7.03
N ILE A 93 -0.14 -4.45 6.71
CA ILE A 93 -0.81 -3.32 7.36
C ILE A 93 -2.32 -3.40 7.16
N PHE A 94 -2.79 -3.49 5.92
CA PHE A 94 -4.20 -3.47 5.58
C PHE A 94 -4.95 -4.73 6.00
N GLY A 95 -4.31 -5.90 5.89
CA GLY A 95 -4.91 -7.15 6.32
C GLY A 95 -4.97 -7.25 7.84
N SER A 96 -3.95 -6.80 8.57
CA SER A 96 -3.97 -6.80 10.04
C SER A 96 -5.06 -5.87 10.54
N LEU A 97 -5.18 -4.70 9.90
CA LEU A 97 -6.23 -3.75 10.15
C LEU A 97 -7.61 -4.35 9.83
N SER A 98 -7.75 -5.09 8.73
CA SER A 98 -9.02 -5.77 8.39
C SER A 98 -9.46 -6.78 9.46
N ILE A 99 -8.53 -7.55 10.03
CA ILE A 99 -8.83 -8.57 11.04
C ILE A 99 -9.13 -7.93 12.41
N TYR A 100 -8.40 -6.89 12.80
CA TYR A 100 -8.46 -6.33 14.15
C TYR A 100 -9.70 -5.43 14.40
N LEU A 101 -10.26 -4.81 13.36
CA LEU A 101 -11.25 -3.72 13.48
C LEU A 101 -12.73 -4.15 13.72
N GLN A 102 -13.02 -5.31 14.31
CA GLN A 102 -14.39 -5.84 14.43
C GLN A 102 -15.32 -5.12 15.46
N ASN A 103 -15.23 -3.80 15.65
CA ASN A 103 -16.06 -3.05 16.60
C ASN A 103 -16.34 -1.59 16.13
N GLU A 104 -17.45 -0.97 16.59
CA GLU A 104 -17.91 0.37 16.18
C GLU A 104 -16.89 1.49 16.35
N THR A 105 -16.11 1.52 17.45
CA THR A 105 -15.06 2.54 17.63
C THR A 105 -13.99 2.44 16.55
N PHE A 106 -13.73 1.21 16.09
CA PHE A 106 -12.77 0.94 15.03
C PHE A 106 -13.25 1.39 13.64
N ILE A 107 -14.56 1.49 13.41
CA ILE A 107 -15.12 2.06 12.17
C ILE A 107 -14.68 3.52 12.01
N LYS A 108 -14.62 4.27 13.12
CA LYS A 108 -14.19 5.67 13.17
C LYS A 108 -12.68 5.85 13.14
N MET A 109 -11.92 4.94 13.75
CA MET A 109 -10.45 4.96 13.74
C MET A 109 -9.83 4.46 12.44
N LYS A 110 -10.55 3.64 11.65
CA LYS A 110 -10.05 3.07 10.38
C LYS A 110 -9.44 4.13 9.45
N PRO A 111 -10.10 5.27 9.14
CA PRO A 111 -9.49 6.31 8.32
C PRO A 111 -8.24 6.93 8.96
N THR A 112 -8.21 7.16 10.28
CA THR A 112 -7.01 7.68 10.97
C THR A 112 -5.82 6.73 10.77
N ILE A 113 -6.00 5.45 11.04
CA ILE A 113 -4.91 4.46 10.98
C ILE A 113 -4.39 4.33 9.54
N VAL A 114 -5.29 4.20 8.56
CA VAL A 114 -4.90 4.07 7.15
C VAL A 114 -4.14 5.31 6.67
N ASN A 115 -4.67 6.50 6.93
CA ASN A 115 -4.05 7.75 6.51
C ASN A 115 -2.72 7.97 7.24
N ALA A 116 -2.64 7.67 8.53
CA ALA A 116 -1.39 7.76 9.29
C ALA A 116 -0.32 6.82 8.72
N LEU A 117 -0.68 5.58 8.43
CA LEU A 117 0.24 4.59 7.88
C LEU A 117 0.74 4.97 6.49
N PHE A 118 -0.14 5.43 5.60
CA PHE A 118 0.30 5.96 4.30
C PHE A 118 1.20 7.18 4.46
N GLY A 119 0.82 8.14 5.32
CA GLY A 119 1.62 9.34 5.57
C GLY A 119 3.03 9.01 6.07
N VAL A 120 3.13 8.15 7.09
CA VAL A 120 4.41 7.69 7.65
C VAL A 120 5.20 6.86 6.64
N ALA A 121 4.56 5.97 5.88
CA ALA A 121 5.24 5.15 4.88
C ALA A 121 5.84 6.01 3.76
N LEU A 122 5.10 7.00 3.25
CA LEU A 122 5.58 7.90 2.21
C LEU A 122 6.74 8.77 2.70
N LEU A 123 6.61 9.39 3.87
CA LEU A 123 7.66 10.24 4.43
C LEU A 123 8.87 9.41 4.88
N GLY A 124 8.64 8.23 5.46
CA GLY A 124 9.68 7.30 5.87
C GLY A 124 10.46 6.75 4.67
N GLY A 125 9.77 6.32 3.61
CA GLY A 125 10.40 5.90 2.36
C GLY A 125 11.29 7.00 1.78
N LEU A 126 10.82 8.25 1.85
CA LEU A 126 11.59 9.39 1.39
C LEU A 126 12.83 9.68 2.25
N ALA A 127 12.77 9.44 3.55
CA ALA A 127 13.94 9.53 4.44
C ALA A 127 15.04 8.52 4.06
N PHE A 128 14.66 7.37 3.46
CA PHE A 128 15.59 6.42 2.84
C PHE A 128 16.01 6.80 1.41
N GLY A 129 15.67 8.00 0.94
CA GLY A 129 15.97 8.49 -0.40
C GLY A 129 15.09 7.92 -1.50
N LYS A 130 14.00 7.21 -1.15
CA LYS A 130 13.12 6.52 -2.10
C LYS A 130 11.74 7.15 -2.15
N SER A 131 11.37 7.69 -3.31
CA SER A 131 10.02 8.21 -3.56
C SER A 131 9.06 7.06 -3.83
N LEU A 132 8.32 6.61 -2.82
CA LEU A 132 7.32 5.53 -2.97
C LEU A 132 6.23 5.90 -4.00
N LEU A 133 5.81 7.16 -4.04
CA LEU A 133 4.88 7.64 -5.06
C LEU A 133 5.47 7.48 -6.47
N GLY A 134 6.78 7.71 -6.62
CA GLY A 134 7.48 7.57 -7.89
C GLY A 134 7.59 6.12 -8.37
N TYR A 135 7.50 5.14 -7.49
CA TYR A 135 7.42 3.73 -7.88
C TYR A 135 6.00 3.33 -8.31
N VAL A 136 4.97 3.83 -7.61
CA VAL A 136 3.57 3.48 -7.89
C VAL A 136 3.03 4.18 -9.13
N PHE A 137 3.35 5.46 -9.31
CA PHE A 137 2.77 6.29 -10.37
C PHE A 137 3.70 6.50 -11.58
N ASN A 138 4.91 5.91 -11.60
CA ASN A 138 5.84 6.02 -12.74
C ASN A 138 5.19 5.67 -14.08
N ALA A 139 4.35 4.63 -14.06
CA ALA A 139 3.66 4.14 -15.24
C ALA A 139 2.57 5.09 -15.77
N ALA A 140 2.04 5.97 -14.91
CA ALA A 140 0.98 6.91 -15.28
C ALA A 140 1.55 8.23 -15.82
N PHE A 141 2.62 8.73 -15.21
CA PHE A 141 3.30 9.95 -15.66
C PHE A 141 4.73 9.99 -15.11
N GLN A 142 5.65 10.59 -15.87
CA GLN A 142 7.05 10.71 -15.48
C GLN A 142 7.35 12.11 -14.95
N LEU A 143 7.88 12.18 -13.73
CA LEU A 143 8.41 13.38 -13.11
C LEU A 143 9.92 13.27 -12.93
N ASP A 144 10.60 14.41 -12.85
CA ASP A 144 11.98 14.46 -12.39
C ASP A 144 12.10 14.04 -10.91
N VAL A 145 13.33 13.77 -10.48
CA VAL A 145 13.62 13.28 -9.12
C VAL A 145 13.13 14.28 -8.06
N GLU A 146 13.28 15.58 -8.32
CA GLU A 146 12.87 16.63 -7.39
C GLU A 146 11.34 16.76 -7.32
N GLY A 147 10.64 16.60 -8.45
CA GLY A 147 9.18 16.55 -8.53
C GLY A 147 8.62 15.38 -7.73
N TRP A 148 9.18 14.19 -7.88
CA TRP A 148 8.81 13.01 -7.10
C TRP A 148 9.02 13.19 -5.60
N ARG A 149 10.12 13.83 -5.20
CA ARG A 149 10.41 14.15 -3.81
C ARG A 149 9.35 15.10 -3.23
N LYS A 150 9.11 16.23 -3.89
CA LYS A 150 8.12 17.23 -3.46
C LYS A 150 6.71 16.64 -3.40
N LEU A 151 6.33 15.86 -4.41
CA LEU A 151 5.01 15.24 -4.49
C LEU A 151 4.82 14.24 -3.34
N THR A 152 5.83 13.40 -3.06
CA THR A 152 5.81 12.46 -1.93
C THR A 152 5.67 13.17 -0.59
N ILE A 153 6.40 14.26 -0.37
CA ILE A 153 6.28 15.06 0.87
C ILE A 153 4.86 15.60 1.03
N ARG A 154 4.33 16.23 -0.02
CA ARG A 154 3.00 16.85 0.03
C ARG A 154 1.90 15.82 0.29
N TRP A 155 1.96 14.67 -0.40
CA TRP A 155 1.03 13.57 -0.16
C TRP A 155 1.19 12.98 1.23
N GLY A 156 2.42 12.75 1.68
CA GLY A 156 2.70 12.24 3.03
C GLY A 156 2.12 13.14 4.12
N ILE A 157 2.36 14.46 4.03
CA ILE A 157 1.79 15.45 4.95
C ILE A 157 0.26 15.50 4.84
N PHE A 158 -0.29 15.45 3.63
CA PHE A 158 -1.74 15.47 3.42
C PHE A 158 -2.44 14.26 4.04
N PHE A 159 -1.86 13.07 3.92
CA PHE A 159 -2.36 11.88 4.59
C PHE A 159 -2.30 12.03 6.12
N LEU A 160 -1.20 12.52 6.68
CA LEU A 160 -1.13 12.80 8.13
C LEU A 160 -2.17 13.84 8.57
N PHE A 161 -2.37 14.89 7.76
CA PHE A 161 -3.41 15.89 7.99
C PHE A 161 -4.80 15.26 8.01
N LEU A 162 -5.15 14.40 7.03
CA LEU A 162 -6.42 13.69 7.02
C LEU A 162 -6.57 12.74 8.22
N ALA A 163 -5.48 12.13 8.69
CA ALA A 163 -5.51 11.29 9.88
C ALA A 163 -5.87 12.11 11.13
N VAL A 164 -5.18 13.23 11.35
CA VAL A 164 -5.46 14.16 12.46
C VAL A 164 -6.87 14.73 12.35
N LEU A 165 -7.27 15.15 11.16
CA LEU A 165 -8.59 15.72 10.90
C LEU A 165 -9.70 14.72 11.23
N ASN A 166 -9.57 13.46 10.78
CA ASN A 166 -10.52 12.41 11.15
C ASN A 166 -10.56 12.23 12.68
N GLU A 167 -9.39 12.14 13.32
CA GLU A 167 -9.27 11.97 14.78
C GLU A 167 -9.97 13.07 15.57
N VAL A 168 -9.83 14.33 15.14
CA VAL A 168 -10.53 15.46 15.74
C VAL A 168 -12.04 15.36 15.53
N VAL A 169 -12.49 15.01 14.32
CA VAL A 169 -13.92 14.96 14.00
C VAL A 169 -14.63 13.86 14.78
N TRP A 170 -14.12 12.63 14.78
CA TRP A 170 -14.86 11.52 15.41
C TRP A 170 -14.83 11.58 16.95
N ARG A 171 -13.84 12.27 17.55
CA ARG A 171 -13.74 12.44 19.02
C ARG A 171 -14.59 13.58 19.58
N ASN A 172 -14.84 14.63 18.79
CA ASN A 172 -15.47 15.86 19.27
C ASN A 172 -16.90 16.08 18.76
N PHE A 173 -17.33 15.33 17.74
CA PHE A 173 -18.64 15.50 17.10
C PHE A 173 -19.47 14.22 17.15
N SER A 174 -20.77 14.34 16.83
CA SER A 174 -21.69 13.21 16.77
C SER A 174 -21.41 12.26 15.60
N ASP A 175 -21.90 11.04 15.70
CA ASP A 175 -21.74 9.99 14.70
C ASP A 175 -22.31 10.39 13.34
N ASP A 176 -23.49 11.00 13.34
CA ASP A 176 -24.14 11.51 12.13
C ASP A 176 -23.29 12.58 11.44
N PHE A 177 -22.68 13.49 12.23
CA PHE A 177 -21.77 14.49 11.70
C PHE A 177 -20.51 13.84 11.13
N TRP A 178 -19.92 12.86 11.82
CA TRP A 178 -18.75 12.15 11.34
C TRP A 178 -19.01 11.42 10.01
N VAL A 179 -20.15 10.73 9.88
CA VAL A 179 -20.54 10.07 8.62
C VAL A 179 -20.69 11.10 7.50
N ALA A 180 -21.41 12.20 7.76
CA ALA A 180 -21.58 13.27 6.79
C ALA A 180 -20.23 13.90 6.38
N PHE A 181 -19.35 14.17 7.34
CA PHE A 181 -18.02 14.73 7.11
C PHE A 181 -17.14 13.77 6.29
N LYS A 182 -17.22 12.46 6.56
CA LYS A 182 -16.49 11.45 5.80
C LYS A 182 -16.94 11.37 4.33
N VAL A 183 -18.21 11.59 4.03
CA VAL A 183 -18.69 11.53 2.65
C VAL A 183 -18.48 12.87 1.96
N TRP A 184 -18.91 13.96 2.60
CA TRP A 184 -19.00 15.28 2.00
C TRP A 184 -17.83 16.21 2.33
N GLY A 185 -17.08 15.96 3.38
CA GLY A 185 -15.92 16.76 3.77
C GLY A 185 -14.63 16.26 3.12
N THR A 186 -14.32 14.96 3.27
CA THR A 186 -13.03 14.44 2.78
C THR A 186 -12.90 14.45 1.26
N MET A 187 -14.01 14.26 0.52
CA MET A 187 -13.99 14.24 -0.94
C MET A 187 -13.61 15.63 -1.53
N PRO A 188 -14.29 16.74 -1.18
CA PRO A 188 -13.85 18.08 -1.62
C PRO A 188 -12.45 18.44 -1.17
N ILE A 189 -12.06 18.13 0.07
CA ILE A 189 -10.70 18.38 0.58
C ILE A 189 -9.66 17.67 -0.30
N THR A 190 -9.93 16.41 -0.65
CA THR A 190 -9.05 15.62 -1.52
C THR A 190 -9.00 16.21 -2.92
N ILE A 191 -10.14 16.58 -3.50
CA ILE A 191 -10.21 17.21 -4.84
C ILE A 191 -9.38 18.49 -4.88
N ILE A 192 -9.60 19.41 -3.94
CA ILE A 192 -8.87 20.68 -3.84
C ILE A 192 -7.37 20.40 -3.71
N PHE A 193 -7.00 19.44 -2.85
CA PHE A 193 -5.60 19.06 -2.69
C PHE A 193 -4.98 18.52 -3.97
N THR A 194 -5.67 17.60 -4.68
CA THR A 194 -5.19 17.07 -5.96
C THR A 194 -5.06 18.14 -7.03
N LEU A 195 -6.03 19.05 -7.15
CA LEU A 195 -5.95 20.17 -8.07
C LEU A 195 -4.78 21.10 -7.72
N ALA A 196 -4.50 21.33 -6.44
CA ALA A 196 -3.34 22.09 -6.00
C ALA A 196 -1.99 21.41 -6.30
N GLN A 197 -1.97 20.10 -6.59
CA GLN A 197 -0.77 19.39 -7.03
C GLN A 197 -0.52 19.48 -8.53
N MET A 198 -1.54 19.78 -9.34
CA MET A 198 -1.42 19.85 -10.80
C MET A 198 -0.30 20.80 -11.27
N PRO A 199 -0.14 22.02 -10.74
CA PRO A 199 0.95 22.91 -11.16
C PRO A 199 2.34 22.33 -10.83
N LEU A 200 2.46 21.59 -9.72
CA LEU A 200 3.71 20.92 -9.37
C LEU A 200 4.03 19.81 -10.35
N ILE A 201 3.04 18.99 -10.69
CA ILE A 201 3.15 17.90 -11.66
C ILE A 201 3.57 18.49 -13.00
N MET A 202 2.80 19.43 -13.56
CA MET A 202 3.09 20.06 -14.86
C MET A 202 4.50 20.67 -14.94
N LYS A 203 4.97 21.29 -13.85
CA LYS A 203 6.31 21.91 -13.80
C LYS A 203 7.45 20.88 -13.85
N HIS A 204 7.21 19.69 -13.34
CA HIS A 204 8.23 18.65 -13.16
C HIS A 204 8.02 17.46 -14.09
N THR A 205 6.96 17.48 -14.93
CA THR A 205 6.71 16.46 -15.95
C THR A 205 7.87 16.43 -16.93
N VAL A 206 8.43 15.24 -17.13
CA VAL A 206 9.43 15.00 -18.15
C VAL A 206 8.70 14.45 -19.37
N THR A 207 8.61 15.25 -20.43
CA THR A 207 8.12 14.75 -21.73
C THR A 207 9.12 13.72 -22.24
N PRO A 208 8.70 12.48 -22.57
CA PRO A 208 9.58 11.52 -23.22
C PRO A 208 10.10 12.14 -24.52
N ALA A 209 11.40 12.02 -24.78
CA ALA A 209 12.07 12.61 -25.95
C ALA A 209 11.69 11.93 -27.30
N GLY A 210 10.41 11.60 -27.51
CA GLY A 210 9.91 10.86 -28.68
C GLY A 210 8.66 11.45 -29.36
N GLU A 211 8.13 12.60 -28.92
CA GLU A 211 6.95 13.25 -29.53
C GLU A 211 7.25 14.60 -30.20
N ILE A 212 8.50 14.83 -30.66
CA ILE A 212 8.83 16.00 -31.52
C ILE A 212 9.05 15.58 -32.99
N GLU A 213 8.64 14.37 -33.38
CA GLU A 213 8.57 13.99 -34.80
C GLU A 213 7.25 13.26 -35.09
N ASN A 214 6.24 14.04 -35.50
CA ASN A 214 5.41 13.84 -36.70
C ASN A 214 4.40 14.98 -36.84
#